data_AF-A0A1J5F6H1-F1
#
_entry.id   AF-A0A1J5F6H1-F1
#
_cell.length_a   1.000
_cell.length_b   1.000
_cell.length_c   1.000
_cell.angle_alpha   90.00
_cell.angle_beta   90.00
_cell.angle_gamma   90.00
#
_symmetry.space_group_name_H-M   'P 1'
#
loop_
_entity.id
_entity.type
_entity.pdbx_description
1 polymer ?
#
loop_
_entity_poly.entity_id
_entity_poly.type
_entity_poly.pdbx_seq_one_letter_code
_entity_poly.pdbx_strand_id
1 'polypeptide(L)'
;MDGAVAIQKGTPKLAPFHITKADGNITKAGGVANTWTDIWTYEVPLGTGVILQAGDTLAVYLEDATAEVGNYDCYIKLEVRDPSGLSVGQVFGPSLYNRVKEFQNRNTIARLGVYEPVKVYPRQKIVLCVKDNGAINASNSYFDLFTSKVAVPLAQ
;
A
#
# COMPACT_ATOMS: atom_id res chain seq x y z
N MET A 1 16.89 44.26 -19.55
CA MET A 1 16.93 42.92 -20.15
C MET A 1 16.71 41.93 -19.02
N ASP A 2 15.47 41.51 -18.83
CA ASP A 2 15.10 40.56 -17.78
C ASP A 2 15.56 39.16 -18.17
N GLY A 3 16.55 38.65 -17.46
CA GLY A 3 17.01 37.27 -17.57
C GLY A 3 16.07 36.35 -16.78
N ALA A 4 15.09 35.77 -17.46
CA ALA A 4 14.30 34.69 -16.89
C ALA A 4 15.20 33.48 -16.64
N VAL A 5 15.48 33.20 -15.37
CA VAL A 5 16.17 31.97 -14.94
C VAL A 5 15.22 30.80 -15.18
N ALA A 6 15.52 29.98 -16.18
CA ALA A 6 14.82 28.73 -16.41
C ALA A 6 15.13 27.77 -15.25
N ILE A 7 14.18 27.59 -14.34
CA ILE A 7 14.24 26.50 -13.36
C ILE A 7 14.10 25.20 -14.17
N GLN A 8 15.21 24.48 -14.35
CA GLN A 8 15.17 23.13 -14.91
C GLN A 8 14.36 22.26 -13.96
N LYS A 9 13.09 21.98 -14.33
CA LYS A 9 12.29 20.91 -13.73
C LYS A 9 12.95 19.58 -14.08
N GLY A 10 13.94 19.17 -13.28
CA GLY A 10 14.52 17.84 -13.38
C GLY A 10 13.43 16.79 -13.17
N THR A 11 13.45 15.73 -13.96
CA THR A 11 12.56 14.58 -13.76
C THR A 11 12.78 14.03 -12.35
N PRO A 12 11.73 13.87 -11.52
CA PRO A 12 11.91 13.37 -10.17
C PRO A 12 12.56 11.99 -10.19
N LYS A 13 13.66 11.81 -9.46
CA LYS A 13 14.35 10.51 -9.36
C LYS A 13 13.48 9.55 -8.55
N LEU A 14 12.99 8.49 -9.20
CA LEU A 14 12.30 7.40 -8.54
C LEU A 14 13.32 6.47 -7.88
N ALA A 15 13.10 6.16 -6.61
CA ALA A 15 13.89 5.17 -5.88
C ALA A 15 12.99 3.98 -5.51
N PRO A 16 13.44 2.73 -5.73
CA PRO A 16 12.74 1.55 -5.23
C PRO A 16 12.51 1.64 -3.73
N PHE A 17 11.32 1.26 -3.28
CA PHE A 17 10.89 1.43 -1.90
C PHE A 17 9.94 0.29 -1.50
N HIS A 18 10.21 -0.31 -0.35
CA HIS A 18 9.34 -1.32 0.26
C HIS A 18 8.57 -0.67 1.40
N ILE A 19 7.25 -0.85 1.40
CA ILE A 19 6.38 -0.50 2.52
C ILE A 19 5.99 -1.82 3.18
N THR A 20 6.30 -1.95 4.46
CA THR A 20 6.13 -3.16 5.25
C THR A 20 5.51 -2.85 6.60
N LYS A 21 5.16 -3.89 7.37
CA LYS A 21 4.64 -3.70 8.74
C LYS A 21 5.66 -3.10 9.73
N ALA A 22 6.94 -3.02 9.36
CA ALA A 22 8.02 -2.50 10.20
C ALA A 22 8.28 -1.00 9.98
N ASP A 23 7.66 -0.38 8.97
CA ASP A 23 7.84 1.04 8.69
C ASP A 23 7.31 1.93 9.82
N GLY A 24 8.07 2.98 10.16
CA GLY A 24 7.72 3.88 11.27
C GLY A 24 6.46 4.73 11.05
N ASN A 25 5.92 4.77 9.84
CA ASN A 25 4.69 5.51 9.50
C ASN A 25 3.50 4.58 9.23
N ILE A 26 3.60 3.31 9.65
CA ILE A 26 2.52 2.34 9.59
C ILE A 26 1.77 2.32 10.91
N THR A 27 0.43 2.36 10.82
CA THR A 27 -0.45 1.93 11.89
C THR A 27 -1.06 0.57 11.53
N LYS A 28 -1.34 -0.24 12.55
CA LYS A 28 -1.94 -1.58 12.40
C LYS A 28 -3.20 -1.70 13.24
N ALA A 29 -4.19 -2.43 12.74
CA ALA A 29 -5.40 -2.78 13.49
C ALA A 29 -5.81 -4.24 13.24
N GLY A 30 -6.41 -4.88 14.25
CA GLY A 30 -7.02 -6.19 14.08
C GLY A 30 -8.25 -6.12 13.17
N GLY A 31 -8.50 -7.19 12.41
CA GLY A 31 -9.66 -7.33 11.55
C GLY A 31 -10.94 -7.60 12.32
N VAL A 32 -12.07 -7.23 11.73
CA VAL A 32 -13.40 -7.62 12.19
C VAL A 32 -14.02 -8.57 11.17
N ALA A 33 -14.59 -9.67 11.64
CA ALA A 33 -15.27 -10.65 10.82
C ALA A 33 -16.32 -10.02 9.89
N ASN A 34 -16.37 -10.50 8.64
CA ASN A 34 -17.30 -10.12 7.59
C ASN A 34 -17.33 -8.63 7.21
N THR A 35 -16.33 -7.86 7.65
CA THR A 35 -16.27 -6.41 7.45
C THR A 35 -14.93 -6.02 6.84
N TRP A 36 -14.95 -5.08 5.90
CA TRP A 36 -13.70 -4.48 5.42
C TRP A 36 -13.02 -3.72 6.56
N THR A 37 -11.83 -4.16 6.93
CA THR A 37 -11.05 -3.57 8.01
C THR A 37 -9.71 -3.09 7.48
N ASP A 38 -9.27 -1.93 7.95
CA ASP A 38 -7.96 -1.38 7.64
C ASP A 38 -6.90 -2.08 8.48
N ILE A 39 -6.24 -3.08 7.91
CA ILE A 39 -5.26 -3.88 8.65
C ILE A 39 -3.94 -3.13 8.79
N TRP A 40 -3.51 -2.47 7.72
CA TRP A 40 -2.34 -1.60 7.71
C TRP A 40 -2.62 -0.29 6.99
N THR A 41 -2.24 0.82 7.61
CA THR A 41 -2.32 2.17 7.04
C THR A 41 -0.92 2.79 7.08
N TYR A 42 -0.32 3.03 5.91
CA TYR A 42 0.92 3.78 5.78
C TYR A 42 0.60 5.25 5.49
N GLU A 43 0.98 6.16 6.37
CA GLU A 43 0.91 7.60 6.11
C GLU A 43 2.20 8.08 5.42
N VAL A 44 2.07 8.74 4.27
CA VAL A 44 3.22 9.24 3.52
C VAL A 44 3.88 10.40 4.27
N PRO A 45 5.17 10.32 4.64
CA PRO A 45 5.84 11.39 5.36
C PRO A 45 5.94 12.68 4.56
N LEU A 46 6.03 13.80 5.28
CA LEU A 46 6.38 15.10 4.69
C LEU A 46 7.69 15.03 3.90
N GLY A 47 7.77 15.79 2.81
CA GLY A 47 8.93 15.84 1.92
C GLY A 47 9.07 14.64 0.99
N THR A 48 8.13 13.69 1.03
CA THR A 48 8.16 12.48 0.21
C THR A 48 6.81 12.21 -0.46
N GLY A 49 6.85 11.49 -1.57
CA GLY A 49 5.67 10.96 -2.25
C GLY A 49 5.90 9.50 -2.61
N VAL A 50 4.82 8.78 -2.87
CA VAL A 50 4.87 7.40 -3.40
C VAL A 50 4.18 7.39 -4.76
N ILE A 51 4.72 6.63 -5.72
CA ILE A 51 4.10 6.44 -7.02
C ILE A 51 3.81 4.96 -7.19
N LEU A 52 2.52 4.62 -7.17
CA LEU A 52 2.01 3.28 -7.40
C LEU A 52 1.77 3.11 -8.90
N GLN A 53 2.42 2.13 -9.53
CA GLN A 53 2.38 1.95 -10.98
C GLN A 53 2.08 0.50 -11.37
N ALA A 54 1.76 0.29 -12.65
CA ALA A 54 1.61 -1.04 -13.21
C ALA A 54 2.87 -1.87 -12.97
N GLY A 55 2.69 -3.10 -12.45
CA GLY A 55 3.80 -4.03 -12.22
C GLY A 55 4.51 -3.89 -10.88
N ASP A 56 4.22 -2.85 -10.09
CA ASP A 56 4.54 -2.84 -8.66
C ASP A 56 3.91 -4.06 -7.99
N THR A 57 4.51 -4.55 -6.91
CA THR A 57 4.13 -5.84 -6.33
C THR A 57 3.61 -5.70 -4.90
N LEU A 58 2.52 -6.39 -4.62
CA LEU A 58 1.95 -6.58 -3.29
C LEU A 58 2.03 -8.06 -2.93
N ALA A 59 2.63 -8.35 -1.78
CA ALA A 59 2.65 -9.67 -1.20
C ALA A 59 2.07 -9.59 0.21
N VAL A 60 1.17 -10.50 0.57
CA VAL A 60 0.46 -10.50 1.85
C VAL A 60 0.38 -11.92 2.38
N TYR A 61 0.47 -12.05 3.70
CA TYR A 61 0.10 -13.24 4.46
C TYR A 61 -0.78 -12.83 5.61
N LEU A 62 -1.87 -13.57 5.77
CA LEU A 62 -2.91 -13.25 6.72
C LEU A 62 -3.15 -14.46 7.63
N GLU A 63 -3.14 -14.19 8.94
CA GLU A 63 -3.63 -15.12 9.96
C GLU A 63 -4.90 -14.56 10.60
N ASP A 64 -5.81 -15.47 10.97
CA ASP A 64 -6.89 -15.21 11.90
C ASP A 64 -6.50 -15.63 13.33
N ALA A 65 -7.47 -15.77 14.23
CA ALA A 65 -7.23 -16.17 15.62
C ALA A 65 -6.69 -17.61 15.78
N THR A 66 -6.80 -18.43 14.75
CA THR A 66 -6.53 -19.88 14.80
C THR A 66 -5.37 -20.29 13.90
N ALA A 67 -5.30 -19.78 12.67
CA ALA A 67 -4.32 -20.19 11.68
C ALA A 67 -4.22 -19.19 10.52
N GLU A 68 -3.38 -19.50 9.52
CA GLU A 68 -3.40 -18.81 8.23
C GLU A 68 -4.77 -18.91 7.58
N VAL A 69 -5.26 -17.78 7.05
CA VAL A 69 -6.54 -17.68 6.37
C VAL A 69 -6.59 -18.62 5.17
N GLY A 70 -7.74 -19.27 5.00
CA GLY A 70 -8.01 -20.18 3.90
C GLY A 70 -7.83 -19.53 2.52
N ASN A 71 -7.45 -20.34 1.53
CA ASN A 71 -7.32 -19.86 0.17
C ASN A 71 -8.71 -19.51 -0.39
N TYR A 72 -8.85 -18.33 -1.00
CA TYR A 72 -10.10 -17.83 -1.58
C TYR A 72 -11.26 -17.55 -0.59
N ASP A 73 -11.01 -17.55 0.72
CA ASP A 73 -12.03 -17.22 1.74
C ASP A 73 -12.00 -15.74 2.15
N CYS A 74 -10.93 -15.05 1.78
CA CYS A 74 -10.66 -13.67 2.17
C CYS A 74 -10.50 -12.78 0.94
N TYR A 75 -10.93 -11.52 1.07
CA TYR A 75 -10.72 -10.48 0.08
C TYR A 75 -9.73 -9.45 0.59
N ILE A 76 -8.85 -8.99 -0.30
CA ILE A 76 -7.91 -7.90 -0.05
C ILE A 76 -8.14 -6.77 -1.06
N LYS A 77 -7.91 -5.53 -0.63
CA LYS A 77 -7.84 -4.35 -1.53
C LYS A 77 -6.83 -3.34 -1.01
N LEU A 78 -6.27 -2.56 -1.92
CA LEU A 78 -5.38 -1.44 -1.61
C LEU A 78 -6.05 -0.14 -2.03
N GLU A 79 -6.17 0.79 -1.08
CA GLU A 79 -6.75 2.11 -1.30
C GLU A 79 -5.74 3.21 -1.05
N VAL A 80 -5.92 4.33 -1.73
CA VAL A 80 -5.30 5.60 -1.38
C VAL A 80 -6.37 6.48 -0.75
N ARG A 81 -6.04 7.07 0.39
CA ARG A 81 -6.94 7.97 1.11
C ARG A 81 -6.28 9.32 1.35
N ASP A 82 -7.09 10.36 1.40
CA ASP A 82 -6.64 11.70 1.75
C ASP A 82 -6.28 11.80 3.26
N PRO A 83 -5.74 12.94 3.74
CA PRO A 83 -5.40 13.10 5.14
C PRO A 83 -6.60 12.96 6.10
N SER A 84 -7.83 13.25 5.63
CA SER A 84 -9.06 13.08 6.41
C SER A 84 -9.51 11.62 6.49
N GLY A 85 -8.90 10.73 5.70
CA GLY A 85 -9.22 9.31 5.65
C GLY A 85 -10.31 8.97 4.63
N LEU A 86 -10.68 9.89 3.74
CA LEU A 86 -11.62 9.60 2.65
C LEU A 86 -10.89 8.90 1.51
N SER A 87 -11.50 7.84 0.97
CA SER A 87 -10.96 7.14 -0.20
C SER A 87 -10.95 8.06 -1.42
N VAL A 88 -9.77 8.23 -2.01
CA VAL A 88 -9.57 9.02 -3.24
C VAL A 88 -9.30 8.13 -4.45
N GLY A 89 -9.05 6.83 -4.22
CA GLY A 89 -8.86 5.87 -5.29
C GLY A 89 -8.55 4.48 -4.78
N GLN A 90 -8.93 3.47 -5.54
CA GLN A 90 -8.56 2.08 -5.30
C GLN A 90 -7.48 1.67 -6.32
N VAL A 91 -6.38 1.12 -5.82
CA VAL A 91 -5.20 0.80 -6.61
C VAL A 91 -5.10 -0.69 -6.90
N PHE A 92 -5.68 -1.52 -6.03
CA PHE A 92 -5.74 -2.95 -6.21
C PHE A 92 -6.99 -3.54 -5.55
N GLY A 93 -7.48 -4.65 -6.10
CA GLY A 93 -8.60 -5.39 -5.56
C GLY A 93 -9.98 -4.77 -5.86
N PRO A 94 -11.05 -5.18 -5.15
CA PRO A 94 -11.09 -6.35 -4.30
C PRO A 94 -10.62 -7.60 -5.06
N SER A 95 -9.76 -8.39 -4.44
CA SER A 95 -9.25 -9.63 -5.04
C SER A 95 -9.20 -10.70 -3.97
N LEU A 96 -9.45 -11.94 -4.39
CA LEU A 96 -9.35 -13.06 -3.49
C LEU A 96 -7.90 -13.24 -3.04
N TYR A 97 -7.74 -13.38 -1.73
CA TYR A 97 -6.49 -13.73 -1.10
C TYR A 97 -6.07 -15.11 -1.58
N ASN A 98 -4.87 -15.18 -2.15
CA ASN A 98 -4.21 -16.44 -2.45
C ASN A 98 -3.21 -16.73 -1.35
N ARG A 99 -3.31 -17.91 -0.75
CA ARG A 99 -2.48 -18.32 0.39
C ARG A 99 -0.99 -18.27 0.02
N VAL A 100 -0.18 -17.56 0.81
CA VAL A 100 1.27 -17.42 0.58
C VAL A 100 2.06 -17.89 1.80
N LYS A 101 2.39 -19.18 1.85
CA LYS A 101 3.17 -19.74 2.97
C LYS A 101 4.58 -19.15 3.08
N GLU A 102 5.19 -18.79 1.95
CA GLU A 102 6.53 -18.20 1.88
C GLU A 102 6.62 -17.19 0.72
N PHE A 103 7.14 -15.99 0.99
CA PHE A 103 7.33 -14.94 -0.02
C PHE A 103 8.34 -15.27 -1.13
N GLN A 104 8.95 -16.45 -1.10
CA GLN A 104 9.85 -16.93 -2.14
C GLN A 104 9.09 -17.31 -3.42
N ASN A 105 7.80 -17.63 -3.31
CA ASN A 105 6.98 -17.94 -4.47
C ASN A 105 6.54 -16.67 -5.21
N ARG A 106 7.37 -16.22 -6.16
CA ARG A 106 7.09 -15.01 -6.97
C ARG A 106 5.78 -15.07 -7.75
N ASN A 107 5.22 -16.26 -7.98
CA ASN A 107 3.95 -16.42 -8.70
C ASN A 107 2.73 -16.10 -7.84
N THR A 108 2.87 -16.05 -6.51
CA THR A 108 1.77 -15.70 -5.60
C THR A 108 1.78 -14.22 -5.22
N ILE A 109 2.74 -13.46 -5.75
CA ILE A 109 2.83 -12.02 -5.57
C ILE A 109 1.82 -11.35 -6.50
N ALA A 110 0.91 -10.56 -5.93
CA ALA A 110 -0.02 -9.77 -6.71
C ALA A 110 0.73 -8.61 -7.38
N ARG A 111 0.40 -8.34 -8.64
CA ARG A 111 0.88 -7.16 -9.35
C ARG A 111 -0.23 -6.11 -9.38
N LEU A 112 0.13 -4.86 -9.13
CA LEU A 112 -0.83 -3.77 -9.25
C LEU A 112 -1.21 -3.61 -10.73
N GLY A 113 -2.53 -3.58 -10.99
CA GLY A 113 -3.12 -3.44 -12.33
C GLY A 113 -3.50 -2.00 -12.66
N VAL A 114 -2.75 -1.02 -12.14
CA VAL A 114 -3.07 0.41 -12.28
C VAL A 114 -2.81 0.86 -13.73
N TYR A 115 -3.83 1.42 -14.40
CA TYR A 115 -3.69 1.87 -15.80
C TYR A 115 -2.78 3.09 -15.93
N GLU A 116 -2.88 4.03 -14.98
CA GLU A 116 -2.03 5.21 -14.87
C GLU A 116 -1.33 5.24 -13.51
N PRO A 117 -0.07 5.72 -13.42
CA PRO A 117 0.60 5.84 -12.13
C PRO A 117 -0.17 6.72 -11.14
N VAL A 118 -0.51 6.15 -9.98
CA VAL A 118 -1.19 6.85 -8.89
C VAL A 118 -0.15 7.50 -7.99
N LYS A 119 -0.18 8.83 -7.92
CA LYS A 119 0.68 9.63 -7.04
C LYS A 119 0.01 9.76 -5.68
N VAL A 120 0.72 9.36 -4.64
CA VAL A 120 0.34 9.52 -3.25
C VAL A 120 1.21 10.60 -2.63
N TYR A 121 0.58 11.71 -2.29
CA TYR A 121 1.22 12.93 -1.80
C TYR A 121 1.50 12.86 -0.28
N PRO A 122 2.34 13.76 0.26
CA PRO A 122 2.52 13.86 1.70
C PRO A 122 1.21 13.87 2.50
N ARG A 123 1.19 13.16 3.62
CA ARG A 123 0.04 12.98 4.54
C ARG A 123 -1.14 12.19 3.98
N GLN A 124 -1.14 11.82 2.71
CA GLN A 124 -2.07 10.82 2.20
C GLN A 124 -1.68 9.43 2.71
N LYS A 125 -2.64 8.51 2.64
CA LYS A 125 -2.53 7.19 3.22
C LYS A 125 -2.62 6.11 2.14
N ILE A 126 -1.81 5.08 2.27
CA ILE A 126 -1.94 3.83 1.52
C ILE A 126 -2.48 2.80 2.50
N VAL A 127 -3.65 2.24 2.21
CA VAL A 127 -4.40 1.40 3.15
C VAL A 127 -4.62 0.02 2.55
N LEU A 128 -4.09 -1.01 3.22
CA LEU A 128 -4.40 -2.41 2.91
C LEU A 128 -5.60 -2.83 3.74
N CYS A 129 -6.74 -2.96 3.07
CA CYS A 129 -7.96 -3.44 3.68
C CYS A 129 -8.13 -4.93 3.45
N VAL A 130 -8.72 -5.61 4.43
CA VAL A 130 -9.02 -7.04 4.38
C VAL A 130 -10.46 -7.27 4.81
N LYS A 131 -11.15 -8.20 4.15
CA LYS A 131 -12.44 -8.74 4.56
C LYS A 131 -12.37 -10.25 4.54
N ASP A 132 -12.58 -10.86 5.69
CA ASP A 132 -12.57 -12.31 5.88
C ASP A 132 -13.74 -12.74 6.77
N ASN A 133 -14.09 -14.03 6.78
CA ASN A 133 -15.10 -14.57 7.70
C ASN A 133 -14.64 -14.52 9.17
N GLY A 134 -13.33 -14.59 9.42
CA GLY A 134 -12.69 -14.45 10.71
C GLY A 134 -12.16 -13.05 11.00
N ALA A 135 -11.70 -12.85 12.23
CA ALA A 135 -11.01 -11.64 12.65
C ALA A 135 -9.50 -11.78 12.34
N ILE A 136 -8.98 -10.93 11.46
CA ILE A 136 -7.56 -10.94 11.09
C ILE A 136 -6.67 -10.49 12.25
N ASN A 137 -5.63 -11.27 12.55
CA ASN A 137 -4.60 -10.88 13.50
C ASN A 137 -3.43 -10.19 12.77
N ALA A 138 -3.48 -8.86 12.70
CA ALA A 138 -2.45 -8.05 12.05
C ALA A 138 -1.03 -8.22 12.64
N SER A 139 -0.91 -8.65 13.89
CA SER A 139 0.40 -8.82 14.54
C SER A 139 1.14 -10.05 14.03
N ASN A 140 0.42 -11.15 13.79
CA ASN A 140 0.98 -12.37 13.22
C ASN A 140 1.06 -12.32 11.69
N SER A 141 0.21 -11.50 11.08
CA SER A 141 0.19 -11.29 9.63
C SER A 141 1.38 -10.47 9.13
N TYR A 142 1.64 -10.47 7.83
CA TYR A 142 2.70 -9.67 7.21
C TYR A 142 2.29 -9.17 5.81
N PHE A 143 2.91 -8.09 5.36
CA PHE A 143 2.80 -7.63 3.98
C PHE A 143 4.09 -6.94 3.53
N ASP A 144 4.30 -6.91 2.22
CA ASP A 144 5.33 -6.14 1.53
C ASP A 144 4.73 -5.54 0.25
N LEU A 145 4.76 -4.20 0.17
CA LEU A 145 4.42 -3.45 -1.03
C LEU A 145 5.70 -2.84 -1.60
N PHE A 146 6.18 -3.39 -2.70
CA PHE A 146 7.32 -2.88 -3.44
C PHE A 146 6.86 -1.92 -4.53
N THR A 147 7.32 -0.67 -4.43
CA THR A 147 6.88 0.46 -5.25
C THR A 147 8.01 1.49 -5.39
N SER A 148 7.69 2.70 -5.85
CA SER A 148 8.64 3.80 -6.02
C SER A 148 8.35 4.95 -5.06
N LYS A 149 9.41 5.47 -4.43
CA LYS A 149 9.37 6.70 -3.63
C LYS A 149 10.01 7.85 -4.40
N VAL A 150 9.51 9.05 -4.17
CA VAL A 150 10.00 10.28 -4.80
C VAL A 150 10.18 11.38 -3.74
N ALA A 151 11.21 12.20 -3.90
CA ALA A 151 11.36 13.41 -3.09
C ALA A 151 10.37 14.48 -3.58
N VAL A 152 9.59 15.05 -2.65
CA VAL A 152 8.65 16.14 -2.95
C VAL A 152 9.16 17.38 -2.21
N PRO A 153 9.43 18.50 -2.91
CA PRO A 153 9.79 19.74 -2.24
C PRO A 153 8.72 20.09 -1.21
N LEU A 154 9.13 20.39 0.02
CA LEU A 154 8.22 21.00 0.98
C LEU A 154 7.81 22.34 0.37
N ALA A 155 6.50 22.53 0.15
CA ALA A 155 5.99 23.86 -0.16
C ALA A 155 6.37 24.77 1.03
N GLN A 156 7.15 25.80 0.75
CA GLN A 156 7.55 26.82 1.73
C GLN A 156 6.34 27.64 2.17
#